data_AF-G6E724-F1
#
_entry.id   AF-G6E724-F1
#
_cell.length_a   1.000
_cell.length_b   1.000
_cell.length_c   1.000
_cell.angle_alpha   90.00
_cell.angle_beta   90.00
_cell.angle_gamma   90.00
#
_symmetry.space_group_name_H-M   'P 1'
#
loop_
_entity.id
_entity.type
_entity.pdbx_description
1 polymer ?
#
loop_
_entity_poly.entity_id
_entity_poly.type
_entity_poly.pdbx_seq_one_letter_code
_entity_poly.pdbx_strand_id
1 'polypeptide(L)'
;MALAAIKGEKTLAELAHDYDLHPNQITTWRTQLLEGAAGVFGSEKSSDEPAVDVKTLHAKIGELTLANDFLEGALGKAGLLPSAKR
;
A
#
# COMPACT_ATOMS: atom_id res chain seq x y z
N MET A 1 14.76 -8.29 17.66
CA MET A 1 16.02 -9.06 17.51
C MET A 1 16.93 -8.48 16.43
N ALA A 2 16.50 -8.29 15.17
CA ALA A 2 17.37 -7.70 14.14
C ALA A 2 17.85 -6.25 14.44
N LEU A 3 16.99 -5.38 15.00
CA LEU A 3 17.40 -4.05 15.48
C LEU A 3 18.42 -4.11 16.63
N ALA A 4 18.30 -5.09 17.53
CA ALA A 4 19.24 -5.27 18.64
C ALA A 4 20.61 -5.76 18.15
N ALA A 5 20.64 -6.61 17.10
CA ALA A 5 21.86 -7.04 16.44
C ALA A 5 22.58 -5.89 15.69
N ILE A 6 21.85 -4.88 15.23
CA ILE A 6 22.42 -3.67 14.60
C ILE A 6 22.89 -2.66 15.64
N LYS A 7 22.13 -2.49 16.74
CA LYS A 7 22.44 -1.53 17.81
C LYS A 7 23.72 -1.88 18.59
N GLY A 8 24.17 -3.14 18.53
CA GLY A 8 25.47 -3.59 19.07
C GLY A 8 25.52 -3.71 20.59
N GLU A 9 24.38 -3.56 21.27
CA GLU A 9 24.28 -3.62 22.75
C GLU A 9 24.43 -5.04 23.31
N LYS A 10 24.25 -6.07 22.47
CA LYS A 10 24.43 -7.49 22.80
C LYS A 10 25.22 -8.19 21.70
N THR A 11 26.08 -9.11 22.09
CA THR A 11 26.83 -9.94 21.15
C THR A 11 25.91 -10.91 20.41
N LEU A 12 26.35 -11.40 19.24
CA LEU A 12 25.57 -12.38 18.46
C LEU A 12 25.28 -13.67 19.25
N ALA A 13 26.18 -14.06 20.16
CA ALA A 13 26.02 -15.24 21.01
C ALA A 13 24.94 -15.03 22.08
N GLU A 14 24.85 -13.84 22.67
CA GLU A 14 23.79 -13.50 23.63
C GLU A 14 22.43 -13.38 22.94
N LEU A 15 22.38 -12.82 21.73
CA LEU A 15 21.15 -12.80 20.91
C LEU A 15 20.70 -14.19 20.46
N ALA A 16 21.66 -15.09 20.17
CA ALA A 16 21.38 -16.49 19.86
C ALA A 16 20.76 -17.21 21.06
N HIS A 17 21.28 -16.95 22.26
CA HIS A 17 20.77 -17.54 23.48
C HIS A 17 19.41 -16.96 23.91
N ASP A 18 19.27 -15.63 23.92
CA ASP A 18 18.07 -14.93 24.38
C ASP A 18 16.82 -15.25 23.55
N TYR A 19 17.01 -15.54 22.26
CA TYR A 19 15.92 -15.81 21.33
C TYR A 19 15.91 -17.25 20.81
N ASP A 20 16.78 -18.13 21.32
CA ASP A 20 16.92 -19.54 20.96
C ASP A 20 17.09 -19.77 19.44
N LEU A 21 18.05 -19.07 18.85
CA LEU A 21 18.28 -19.04 17.41
C LEU A 21 19.73 -19.32 17.06
N HIS A 22 19.95 -19.91 15.89
CA HIS A 22 21.31 -20.18 15.45
C HIS A 22 22.03 -18.86 15.07
N PRO A 23 23.31 -18.67 15.44
CA PRO A 23 24.06 -17.44 15.12
C PRO A 23 24.03 -17.05 13.64
N ASN A 24 23.99 -18.04 12.74
CA ASN A 24 23.89 -17.83 11.29
C ASN A 24 22.54 -17.22 10.85
N GLN A 25 21.45 -17.46 11.58
CA GLN A 25 20.15 -16.84 11.27
C GLN A 25 20.15 -15.35 11.67
N ILE A 26 20.79 -15.02 12.78
CA ILE A 26 20.91 -13.64 13.26
C ILE A 26 21.77 -12.81 12.30
N THR A 27 22.86 -13.37 11.76
CA THR A 27 23.68 -12.70 10.74
C THR A 27 22.89 -12.47 9.45
N THR A 28 22.15 -13.48 8.96
CA THR A 28 21.28 -13.33 7.78
C THR A 28 20.25 -12.22 7.98
N TRP A 29 19.54 -12.21 9.11
CA TRP A 29 18.53 -11.19 9.39
C TRP A 29 19.13 -9.80 9.61
N ARG A 30 20.34 -9.71 10.18
CA ARG A 30 21.07 -8.44 10.29
C ARG A 30 21.42 -7.88 8.92
N THR A 31 21.94 -8.72 8.02
CA THR A 31 22.27 -8.32 6.64
C THR A 31 21.02 -7.90 5.87
N GLN A 32 19.94 -8.71 5.92
CA GLN A 32 18.67 -8.37 5.28
C GLN A 32 18.07 -7.07 5.80
N LEU A 33 18.18 -6.80 7.10
CA LEU A 33 17.68 -5.56 7.67
C LEU A 33 18.53 -4.35 7.26
N LEU A 34 19.85 -4.50 7.15
CA LEU A 34 20.75 -3.43 6.67
C LEU A 34 20.55 -3.13 5.19
N GLU A 35 20.44 -4.17 4.36
CA GLU A 35 20.14 -4.04 2.92
C GLU A 35 18.73 -3.47 2.69
N GLY A 36 17.74 -3.95 3.46
CA GLY A 36 16.36 -3.46 3.42
C GLY A 36 16.20 -2.05 4.00
N ALA A 37 17.02 -1.63 4.95
CA ALA A 37 16.99 -0.28 5.51
C ALA A 37 17.32 0.78 4.46
N ALA A 38 18.21 0.49 3.51
CA ALA A 38 18.45 1.35 2.37
C ALA A 38 17.20 1.46 1.47
N GLY A 39 16.42 0.39 1.29
CA GLY A 39 15.16 0.45 0.52
C GLY A 39 13.96 1.07 1.26
N VAL A 40 14.04 1.22 2.60
CA VAL A 40 12.96 1.80 3.43
C VAL A 40 13.25 3.27 3.78
N PHE A 41 14.52 3.61 4.02
CA PHE A 41 14.95 4.95 4.46
C PHE A 41 15.88 5.65 3.45
N GLY A 42 16.43 4.93 2.47
CA GLY A 42 17.32 5.45 1.44
C GLY A 42 16.56 5.75 0.16
N SER A 43 16.10 7.00 0.04
CA SER A 43 15.38 7.55 -1.12
C SER A 43 13.96 7.00 -1.28
N GLU A 44 13.04 7.90 -1.59
CA GLU A 44 11.66 7.59 -1.96
C GLU A 44 11.67 6.37 -2.86
N LYS A 45 10.92 5.32 -2.50
CA LYS A 45 10.45 4.38 -3.50
C LYS A 45 9.90 5.27 -4.59
N SER A 46 10.58 5.33 -5.74
CA SER A 46 9.93 5.69 -6.98
C SER A 46 8.84 4.64 -7.10
N SER A 47 7.67 4.95 -6.56
CA SER A 47 6.50 4.13 -6.73
C SER A 47 6.39 4.00 -8.24
N ASP A 48 6.68 2.82 -8.75
CA ASP A 48 6.40 2.42 -10.13
C ASP A 48 4.87 2.28 -10.31
N GLU A 49 4.11 3.00 -9.48
CA GLU A 49 2.69 3.20 -9.63
C GLU A 49 2.53 4.10 -10.85
N PRO A 50 1.80 3.66 -11.87
CA PRO A 50 1.58 4.46 -13.05
C PRO A 50 1.02 5.80 -12.61
N ALA A 51 1.62 6.89 -13.11
CA ALA A 51 1.17 8.24 -12.81
C ALA A 51 -0.34 8.33 -13.10
N VAL A 52 -1.15 8.41 -12.04
CA VAL A 52 -2.59 8.42 -12.16
C VAL A 52 -2.98 9.74 -12.81
N ASP A 53 -3.54 9.68 -14.02
CA ASP A 53 -4.04 10.86 -14.70
C ASP A 53 -5.38 11.30 -14.09
N VAL A 54 -5.27 12.08 -13.01
CA VAL A 54 -6.40 12.65 -12.27
C VAL A 54 -7.33 13.45 -13.19
N LYS A 55 -6.79 14.09 -14.25
CA LYS A 55 -7.61 14.85 -15.21
C LYS A 55 -8.51 13.91 -16.01
N THR A 56 -7.97 12.79 -16.48
CA THR A 56 -8.76 11.75 -17.17
C THR A 56 -9.83 11.17 -16.26
N LEU A 57 -9.51 10.91 -14.98
CA LEU A 57 -10.50 10.44 -14.01
C LEU A 57 -11.62 11.45 -13.78
N HIS A 58 -11.29 12.73 -13.56
CA HIS A 58 -12.30 13.78 -13.39
C HIS A 58 -13.17 13.98 -14.63
N ALA A 59 -12.59 13.90 -15.83
CA ALA A 59 -13.35 13.93 -17.07
C ALA A 59 -14.34 12.77 -17.15
N LYS A 60 -13.90 11.55 -16.80
CA LYS A 60 -14.77 10.37 -16.82
C LYS A 60 -15.88 10.43 -15.78
N ILE A 61 -15.59 10.96 -14.59
CA ILE A 61 -16.61 11.21 -13.56
C ILE A 61 -17.66 12.19 -14.09
N GLY A 62 -17.25 13.30 -14.70
CA GLY A 62 -18.18 14.27 -15.29
C GLY A 62 -19.06 13.66 -16.39
N GLU A 63 -18.46 12.89 -17.31
CA GLU A 63 -19.18 12.17 -18.37
C GLU A 63 -20.23 11.22 -17.79
N LEU A 64 -19.84 10.40 -16.81
CA LEU A 64 -20.74 9.44 -16.17
C LEU A 64 -21.86 10.12 -15.39
N THR A 65 -21.58 11.22 -14.69
CA THR A 65 -22.60 12.00 -13.99
C THR A 65 -23.65 12.52 -14.97
N LEU A 66 -23.22 13.15 -16.07
CA LEU A 66 -24.14 13.65 -17.10
C LEU A 66 -24.96 12.52 -17.74
N ALA A 67 -24.33 11.38 -18.03
CA ALA A 67 -25.01 10.22 -18.59
C ALA A 67 -26.07 9.64 -17.63
N ASN A 68 -25.74 9.53 -16.34
CA ASN A 68 -26.66 9.05 -15.32
C ASN A 68 -27.84 10.02 -15.11
N ASP A 69 -27.59 11.33 -15.02
CA ASP A 69 -28.64 12.35 -14.88
C ASP A 69 -29.60 12.33 -16.09
N PHE A 70 -29.04 12.16 -17.29
CA PHE A 70 -29.84 12.01 -18.50
C PHE A 70 -30.71 10.76 -18.47
N LEU A 71 -30.14 9.60 -18.10
CA LEU A 71 -30.86 8.34 -18.01
C LEU A 71 -31.95 8.37 -16.95
N GLU A 72 -31.67 8.93 -15.77
CA GLU A 72 -32.66 9.12 -14.71
C GLU A 72 -33.83 10.00 -15.20
N GLY A 73 -33.52 11.13 -15.84
CA GLY A 73 -34.54 12.00 -16.42
C GLY A 73 -35.35 11.34 -17.54
N ALA A 74 -34.71 10.55 -18.40
CA ALA A 74 -35.36 9.83 -19.49
C ALA A 74 -36.28 8.71 -18.95
N LEU A 75 -35.80 7.93 -17.98
CA LEU A 75 -36.59 6.89 -17.31
C LEU A 75 -37.76 7.50 -16.53
N GLY A 76 -37.58 8.68 -15.93
CA GLY A 76 -38.65 9.42 -15.27
C GLY A 76 -39.75 9.84 -16.22
N LYS A 77 -39.37 10.38 -17.39
CA LYS A 77 -40.32 10.73 -18.47
C LYS A 77 -41.02 9.50 -19.05
N ALA A 78 -40.33 8.37 -19.12
CA ALA A 78 -40.89 7.11 -19.60
C ALA A 78 -41.76 6.38 -18.55
N GLY A 79 -41.82 6.87 -17.30
CA GLY A 79 -42.54 6.21 -16.20
C GLY A 79 -41.91 4.88 -15.77
N LEU A 80 -40.64 4.66 -16.10
CA LEU A 80 -39.90 3.41 -15.86
C LEU A 80 -38.97 3.48 -14.66
N LEU A 81 -38.92 4.61 -13.94
CA LEU A 81 -38.18 4.69 -12.69
C LEU A 81 -38.75 3.68 -11.69
N PRO A 82 -37.93 2.75 -11.16
CA PRO A 82 -38.36 1.93 -10.06
C PRO A 82 -38.77 2.85 -8.91
N SER A 83 -40.01 2.78 -8.44
CA SER A 83 -40.35 3.34 -7.14
C SER A 83 -39.46 2.63 -6.13
N ALA A 84 -38.40 3.31 -5.66
CA ALA A 84 -37.63 2.89 -4.52
C ALA A 84 -38.59 2.91 -3.32
N LYS A 85 -39.28 1.79 -3.12
CA LYS A 85 -40.19 1.57 -1.99
C LYS A 85 -39.32 1.57 -0.74
N ARG A 86 -39.48 2.63 0.07
CA ARG A 86 -38.99 2.67 1.46
C ARG A 86 -39.60 1.55 2.28
#